data_AF-A0A4U8V3A3-F1
#
_entry.id   AF-A0A4U8V3A3-F1
#
_cell.length_a   1.000
_cell.length_b   1.000
_cell.length_c   1.000
_cell.angle_alpha   90.00
_cell.angle_beta   90.00
_cell.angle_gamma   90.00
#
_symmetry.space_group_name_H-M   'P 1'
#
loop_
_entity.id
_entity.type
_entity.pdbx_description
1 polymer ?
#
loop_
_entity_poly.entity_id
_entity_poly.type
_entity_poly.pdbx_seq_one_letter_code
_entity_poly.pdbx_strand_id
1 'polypeptide(L)'
;MSSKNSSSSKSRSHYQDAIMHMMFTQGDGPRPLEECQDFLLNIIHEEMQKIVQQANVIREQMWKGMKQRKSQVVLDAIALVYQFRRQPMLLFRLITYIRNKESQLRKMEEVGKAKDDLQELEASTLGIMDNVERKMNFKYLRKAVESIDVNGVLMKLFDRNPTDLDETELARSARQVQRVRKLPKRVYSNFCRSRQWSFFSKPRKKNGFQKMFLDWIAMPRATRLTTDILHFCAKELVAMIVDSAALIKENEPRAWTALKNRDGTFRTAQEIGTKEMEDDVLQLRHYREAIRRVPGRNKPHFKGCMLFAYF
;
A
#
# COMPACT_ATOMS: atom_id res chain seq x y z
N MET A 1 10.89 27.96 17.05
CA MET A 1 11.13 27.12 15.84
C MET A 1 11.46 25.65 16.15
N SER A 2 11.41 25.17 17.41
CA SER A 2 11.84 23.80 17.79
C SER A 2 10.78 22.68 17.57
N SER A 3 9.50 23.03 17.44
CA SER A 3 8.39 22.05 17.36
C SER A 3 8.29 21.30 16.01
N LYS A 4 8.52 21.98 14.88
CA LYS A 4 8.37 21.40 13.52
C LYS A 4 9.40 20.31 13.18
N ASN A 5 10.62 20.38 13.73
CA ASN A 5 11.65 19.37 13.49
C ASN A 5 11.37 18.06 14.25
N SER A 6 10.72 18.14 15.42
CA SER A 6 10.37 16.95 16.21
C SER A 6 9.18 16.15 15.66
N SER A 7 8.25 16.81 14.96
CA SER A 7 7.11 16.14 14.32
C SER A 7 7.54 15.43 13.04
N SER A 8 8.41 16.06 12.24
CA SER A 8 8.95 15.49 11.00
C SER A 8 9.76 14.21 11.26
N SER A 9 10.60 14.20 12.29
CA SER A 9 11.40 13.02 12.66
C SER A 9 10.56 11.87 13.21
N LYS A 10 9.54 12.17 14.03
CA LYS A 10 8.58 11.16 14.52
C LYS A 10 7.75 10.54 13.40
N SER A 11 7.32 11.34 12.42
CA SER A 11 6.58 10.84 11.25
C SER A 11 7.45 9.92 10.39
N ARG A 12 8.70 10.31 10.12
CA ARG A 12 9.64 9.48 9.36
C ARG A 12 9.90 8.14 10.05
N SER A 13 10.15 8.15 11.36
CA SER A 13 10.36 6.92 12.15
C SER A 13 9.17 5.97 12.10
N HIS A 14 7.93 6.49 12.19
CA HIS A 14 6.74 5.64 12.03
C HIS A 14 6.64 5.01 10.63
N TYR A 15 6.95 5.78 9.57
CA TYR A 15 6.88 5.24 8.22
C TYR A 15 8.00 4.24 7.91
N GLN A 16 9.19 4.42 8.49
CA GLN A 16 10.25 3.41 8.44
C GLN A 16 9.79 2.11 9.12
N ASP A 17 9.24 2.18 10.35
CA ASP A 17 8.68 1.00 11.03
C ASP A 17 7.60 0.30 10.15
N ALA A 18 6.67 1.09 9.60
CA ALA A 18 5.59 0.57 8.77
C ALA A 18 6.14 -0.12 7.50
N ILE A 19 7.09 0.51 6.81
CA ILE A 19 7.75 -0.05 5.63
C ILE A 19 8.49 -1.34 5.97
N MET A 20 9.27 -1.37 7.05
CA MET A 20 9.98 -2.56 7.51
C MET A 20 9.02 -3.75 7.69
N HIS A 21 7.91 -3.55 8.40
CA HIS A 21 6.92 -4.60 8.61
C HIS A 21 6.19 -4.99 7.32
N MET A 22 5.87 -4.02 6.47
CA MET A 22 5.23 -4.30 5.18
C MET A 22 6.16 -5.10 4.26
N MET A 23 7.43 -4.72 4.12
CA MET A 23 8.45 -5.46 3.35
C MET A 23 8.53 -6.93 3.80
N PHE A 24 8.65 -7.17 5.11
CA PHE A 24 8.69 -8.52 5.66
C PHE A 24 7.41 -9.32 5.33
N THR A 25 6.24 -8.69 5.40
CA THR A 25 4.99 -9.39 5.08
C THR A 25 4.80 -9.68 3.60
N GLN A 26 5.39 -8.86 2.73
CA GLN A 26 5.23 -8.95 1.27
C GLN A 26 6.27 -9.86 0.60
N GLY A 27 7.39 -10.17 1.24
CA GLY A 27 8.36 -11.14 0.69
C GLY A 27 9.78 -11.00 1.18
N ASP A 28 10.16 -9.87 1.77
CA ASP A 28 11.52 -9.65 2.28
C ASP A 28 11.78 -10.41 3.60
N GLY A 29 13.03 -10.46 4.06
CA GLY A 29 13.41 -11.05 5.34
C GLY A 29 12.77 -10.36 6.56
N PRO A 30 12.85 -10.99 7.75
CA PRO A 30 12.27 -10.45 8.99
C PRO A 30 12.91 -9.15 9.48
N ARG A 31 14.10 -8.81 8.97
CA ARG A 31 14.81 -7.56 9.22
C ARG A 31 15.35 -7.02 7.88
N PRO A 32 14.49 -6.38 7.06
CA PRO A 32 14.94 -5.72 5.83
C PRO A 32 16.09 -4.75 6.11
N LEU A 33 17.04 -4.61 5.19
CA LEU A 33 18.15 -3.66 5.35
C LEU A 33 17.64 -2.22 5.44
N GLU A 34 18.21 -1.41 6.33
CA GLU A 34 17.78 -0.02 6.54
C GLU A 34 17.87 0.81 5.25
N GLU A 35 18.93 0.64 4.46
CA GLU A 35 19.08 1.27 3.15
C GLU A 35 17.95 0.90 2.17
N CYS A 36 17.43 -0.33 2.22
CA CYS A 36 16.32 -0.78 1.40
C CYS A 36 14.99 -0.19 1.90
N GLN A 37 14.83 -0.08 3.23
CA GLN A 37 13.65 0.55 3.83
C GLN A 37 13.57 2.02 3.43
N ASP A 38 14.67 2.76 3.55
CA ASP A 38 14.75 4.17 3.16
C ASP A 38 14.52 4.37 1.67
N PHE A 39 15.17 3.55 0.84
CA PHE A 39 14.98 3.58 -0.61
C PHE A 39 13.53 3.35 -0.99
N LEU A 40 12.90 2.30 -0.46
CA LEU A 40 11.50 2.00 -0.75
C LEU A 40 10.57 3.10 -0.23
N LEU A 41 10.79 3.60 0.99
CA LEU A 41 9.98 4.66 1.57
C LEU A 41 9.97 5.92 0.70
N ASN A 42 11.15 6.35 0.21
CA ASN A 42 11.26 7.51 -0.67
C ASN A 42 10.52 7.28 -2.00
N ILE A 43 10.67 6.09 -2.59
CA ILE A 43 9.95 5.74 -3.83
C ILE A 43 8.43 5.77 -3.60
N ILE A 44 7.92 5.16 -2.52
CA ILE A 44 6.49 5.18 -2.21
C ILE A 44 6.00 6.61 -2.02
N HIS A 45 6.78 7.46 -1.34
CA HIS A 45 6.44 8.88 -1.17
C HIS A 45 6.25 9.59 -2.51
N GLU A 46 7.23 9.47 -3.40
CA GLU A 46 7.19 10.07 -4.75
C GLU A 46 6.00 9.56 -5.56
N GLU A 47 5.75 8.25 -5.56
CA GLU A 47 4.64 7.64 -6.28
C GLU A 47 3.28 8.10 -5.74
N MET A 48 3.12 8.16 -4.41
CA MET A 48 1.91 8.69 -3.80
C MET A 48 1.69 10.16 -4.14
N GLN A 49 2.73 10.99 -4.14
CA GLN A 49 2.63 12.39 -4.58
C GLN A 49 2.16 12.49 -6.03
N LYS A 50 2.67 11.66 -6.94
CA LYS A 50 2.22 11.63 -8.34
C LYS A 50 0.75 11.26 -8.46
N ILE A 51 0.27 10.25 -7.71
CA ILE A 51 -1.15 9.85 -7.68
C ILE A 51 -2.03 11.04 -7.28
N VAL A 52 -1.64 11.78 -6.24
CA VAL A 52 -2.39 12.94 -5.71
C VAL A 52 -2.36 14.11 -6.68
N GLN A 53 -1.19 14.44 -7.24
CA GLN A 53 -1.06 15.49 -8.25
C GLN A 53 -1.92 15.21 -9.47
N GLN A 54 -1.90 13.97 -9.97
CA GLN A 54 -2.72 13.57 -11.11
C GLN A 54 -4.21 13.61 -10.78
N ALA A 55 -4.61 13.22 -9.56
CA ALA A 55 -5.99 13.34 -9.10
C ALA A 55 -6.44 14.81 -9.08
N ASN A 56 -5.59 15.72 -8.61
CA ASN A 56 -5.88 17.15 -8.59
C ASN A 56 -6.05 17.72 -10.00
N VAL A 57 -5.20 17.32 -10.95
CA VAL A 57 -5.34 17.73 -12.36
C VAL A 57 -6.67 17.24 -12.94
N ILE A 58 -7.03 15.97 -12.71
CA ILE A 58 -8.31 15.40 -13.17
C ILE A 58 -9.49 16.14 -12.55
N ARG A 59 -9.44 16.37 -11.24
CA ARG A 59 -10.45 17.11 -10.48
C ARG A 59 -10.65 18.53 -11.03
N GLU A 60 -9.56 19.25 -11.27
CA GLU A 60 -9.62 20.59 -11.86
C GLU A 60 -10.21 20.58 -13.26
N GLN A 61 -9.90 19.55 -14.07
CA GLN A 61 -10.50 19.37 -15.39
C GLN A 61 -12.01 19.08 -15.32
N MET A 62 -12.44 18.23 -14.39
CA MET A 62 -13.85 17.90 -14.17
C MET A 62 -14.68 19.08 -13.66
N TRP A 63 -14.08 19.98 -12.87
CA TRP A 63 -14.76 21.15 -12.29
C TRP A 63 -14.47 22.47 -13.01
N LYS A 64 -13.91 22.44 -14.23
CA LYS A 64 -13.77 23.65 -15.05
C LYS A 64 -15.15 24.32 -15.20
N GLY A 65 -15.26 25.57 -14.72
CA GLY A 65 -16.49 26.36 -14.78
C GLY A 65 -17.27 26.47 -13.45
N MET A 66 -16.96 25.66 -12.42
CA MET A 66 -17.52 25.85 -11.07
C MET A 66 -16.62 26.74 -10.22
N LYS A 67 -17.15 27.86 -9.70
CA LYS A 67 -16.47 28.70 -8.69
C LYS A 67 -16.37 27.95 -7.37
N GLN A 68 -15.22 27.35 -7.09
CA GLN A 68 -14.91 26.75 -5.79
C GLN A 68 -14.04 27.71 -4.96
N ARG A 69 -14.35 27.87 -3.66
CA ARG A 69 -13.47 28.58 -2.73
C ARG A 69 -12.22 27.74 -2.48
N LYS A 70 -11.01 28.32 -2.65
CA LYS A 70 -9.71 27.64 -2.41
C LYS A 70 -9.62 26.95 -1.03
N SER A 71 -10.34 27.46 -0.03
CA SER A 71 -10.37 26.92 1.34
C SER A 71 -11.29 25.71 1.54
N GLN A 72 -11.97 25.21 0.50
CA GLN A 72 -12.93 24.09 0.56
C GLN A 72 -12.52 22.89 -0.32
N VAL A 73 -11.33 22.91 -0.90
CA VAL A 73 -10.86 21.86 -1.81
C VAL A 73 -10.62 20.56 -1.03
N VAL A 74 -11.62 19.69 -1.04
CA VAL A 74 -11.53 18.30 -0.60
C VAL A 74 -11.33 17.44 -1.85
N LEU A 75 -10.31 16.57 -1.85
CA LEU A 75 -10.15 15.63 -2.94
C LEU A 75 -11.26 14.56 -2.86
N ASP A 76 -12.16 14.63 -3.83
CA ASP A 76 -13.19 13.64 -4.12
C ASP A 76 -12.56 12.31 -4.60
N ALA A 77 -13.17 11.19 -4.21
CA ALA A 77 -12.82 9.85 -4.66
C ALA A 77 -12.95 9.66 -6.17
N ILE A 78 -13.89 10.32 -6.86
CA ILE A 78 -14.10 10.19 -8.32
C ILE A 78 -12.82 10.47 -9.10
N ALA A 79 -12.09 11.54 -8.74
CA ALA A 79 -10.84 11.89 -9.43
C ALA A 79 -9.73 10.86 -9.23
N LEU A 80 -9.71 10.16 -8.08
CA LEU A 80 -8.81 9.02 -7.87
C LEU A 80 -9.28 7.80 -8.66
N VAL A 81 -10.56 7.44 -8.55
CA VAL A 81 -11.16 6.27 -9.24
C VAL A 81 -11.00 6.40 -10.77
N TYR A 82 -11.07 7.61 -11.32
CA TYR A 82 -10.83 7.87 -12.74
C TYR A 82 -9.43 7.43 -13.21
N GLN A 83 -8.43 7.43 -12.33
CA GLN A 83 -7.09 6.94 -12.67
C GLN A 83 -7.07 5.41 -12.90
N PHE A 84 -7.95 4.67 -12.22
CA PHE A 84 -8.09 3.21 -12.35
C PHE A 84 -8.83 2.78 -13.61
N ARG A 85 -9.48 3.68 -14.36
CA ARG A 85 -10.36 3.33 -15.50
C ARG A 85 -9.68 2.51 -16.59
N ARG A 86 -8.36 2.66 -16.74
CA ARG A 86 -7.54 1.92 -17.72
C ARG A 86 -7.00 0.61 -17.19
N GLN A 87 -7.25 0.31 -15.91
CA GLN A 87 -6.74 -0.85 -15.20
C GLN A 87 -7.88 -1.60 -14.50
N PRO A 88 -8.75 -2.31 -15.24
CA PRO A 88 -9.94 -2.96 -14.68
C PRO A 88 -9.62 -3.96 -13.57
N MET A 89 -8.53 -4.72 -13.67
CA MET A 89 -8.16 -5.68 -12.64
C MET A 89 -7.65 -4.99 -11.36
N LEU A 90 -6.89 -3.90 -11.48
CA LEU A 90 -6.50 -3.10 -10.32
C LEU A 90 -7.73 -2.42 -9.67
N LEU A 91 -8.68 -1.94 -10.47
CA LEU A 91 -9.97 -1.44 -9.95
C LEU A 91 -10.74 -2.53 -9.22
N PHE A 92 -10.77 -3.75 -9.76
CA PHE A 92 -11.40 -4.89 -9.11
C PHE A 92 -10.74 -5.23 -7.77
N ARG A 93 -9.41 -5.20 -7.68
CA ARG A 93 -8.69 -5.33 -6.40
C ARG A 93 -9.09 -4.25 -5.40
N LEU A 94 -9.23 -2.99 -5.83
CA LEU A 94 -9.70 -1.90 -4.98
C LEU A 94 -11.14 -2.13 -4.48
N ILE A 95 -12.05 -2.55 -5.36
CA ILE A 95 -13.44 -2.88 -5.02
C ILE A 95 -13.47 -3.96 -3.93
N THR A 96 -12.72 -5.05 -4.13
CA THR A 96 -12.60 -6.16 -3.16
C THR A 96 -11.98 -5.69 -1.85
N TYR A 97 -10.95 -4.84 -1.89
CA TYR A 97 -10.34 -4.26 -0.70
C TYR A 97 -11.33 -3.45 0.14
N ILE A 98 -12.08 -2.53 -0.48
CA ILE A 98 -13.06 -1.68 0.22
C ILE A 98 -14.21 -2.54 0.77
N ARG A 99 -14.73 -3.48 -0.02
CA ARG A 99 -15.76 -4.44 0.42
C ARG A 99 -15.34 -5.21 1.66
N ASN A 100 -14.13 -5.78 1.65
CA ASN A 100 -13.60 -6.56 2.76
C ASN A 100 -13.36 -5.70 3.99
N LYS A 101 -12.80 -4.50 3.81
CA LYS A 101 -12.56 -3.56 4.92
C LYS A 101 -13.86 -3.18 5.62
N GLU A 102 -14.90 -2.87 4.87
CA GLU A 102 -16.21 -2.52 5.43
C GLU A 102 -16.86 -3.72 6.15
N SER A 103 -16.74 -4.93 5.59
CA SER A 103 -17.21 -6.16 6.26
C SER A 103 -16.49 -6.42 7.59
N GLN A 104 -15.17 -6.22 7.65
CA GLN A 104 -14.41 -6.41 8.88
C GLN A 104 -14.80 -5.40 9.97
N LEU A 105 -15.07 -4.14 9.59
CA LEU A 105 -15.56 -3.13 10.52
C LEU A 105 -16.92 -3.52 11.11
N ARG A 106 -17.86 -3.99 10.28
CA ARG A 106 -19.17 -4.47 10.75
C ARG A 106 -19.04 -5.64 11.75
N LYS A 107 -18.19 -6.63 11.46
CA LYS A 107 -17.93 -7.76 12.36
C LYS A 107 -17.30 -7.31 13.69
N MET A 108 -16.38 -6.34 13.67
CA MET A 108 -15.76 -5.82 14.89
C MET A 108 -16.76 -5.08 15.78
N GLU A 109 -17.72 -4.37 15.18
CA GLU A 109 -18.84 -3.71 15.89
C GLU A 109 -19.78 -4.73 16.55
N GLU A 110 -20.17 -5.79 15.83
CA GLU A 110 -21.01 -6.87 16.36
C GLU A 110 -20.38 -7.55 17.59
N VAL A 111 -19.05 -7.70 17.59
CA VAL A 111 -18.30 -8.30 18.70
C VAL A 111 -18.03 -7.30 19.85
N GLY A 112 -18.54 -6.08 19.76
CA GLY A 112 -18.45 -5.06 20.84
C GLY A 112 -17.04 -4.49 21.08
N LYS A 113 -16.04 -4.87 20.27
CA LYS A 113 -14.64 -4.41 20.40
C LYS A 113 -14.40 -2.98 19.87
N ALA A 114 -15.42 -2.36 19.30
CA ALA A 114 -15.26 -1.24 18.39
C ALA A 114 -15.52 0.15 19.02
N LYS A 115 -16.14 0.24 20.20
CA LYS A 115 -16.57 1.53 20.78
C LYS A 115 -15.41 2.54 20.95
N ASP A 116 -14.26 2.09 21.43
CA ASP A 116 -13.09 2.97 21.63
C ASP A 116 -12.25 3.22 20.35
N ASP A 117 -12.31 2.33 19.35
CA ASP A 117 -11.58 2.49 18.08
C ASP A 117 -12.30 3.44 17.09
N LEU A 118 -13.62 3.56 17.20
CA LEU A 118 -14.46 4.30 16.25
C LEU A 118 -14.63 5.78 16.57
N GLN A 119 -14.58 6.20 17.84
CA GLN A 119 -14.73 7.61 18.23
C GLN A 119 -13.51 8.47 17.86
N GLU A 120 -12.31 7.89 17.87
CA GLU A 120 -11.06 8.63 17.61
C GLU A 120 -10.76 8.78 16.11
N LEU A 121 -11.31 7.87 15.30
CA LEU A 121 -11.36 7.95 13.84
C LEU A 121 -12.17 9.18 13.38
N GLU A 122 -13.26 9.48 14.08
CA GLU A 122 -14.11 10.66 13.93
C GLU A 122 -13.33 11.96 14.20
N ALA A 123 -12.50 11.97 15.25
CA ALA A 123 -11.65 13.10 15.60
C ALA A 123 -10.52 13.36 14.60
N SER A 124 -9.98 12.31 13.98
CA SER A 124 -8.91 12.43 12.97
C SER A 124 -9.41 12.78 11.56
N THR A 125 -10.69 12.53 11.26
CA THR A 125 -11.34 12.83 9.98
C THR A 125 -12.11 14.15 10.05
N LEU A 126 -11.48 15.23 10.53
CA LEU A 126 -12.02 16.61 10.57
C LEU A 126 -13.50 16.75 11.01
N GLY A 127 -14.07 15.83 11.80
CA GLY A 127 -15.41 15.95 12.38
C GLY A 127 -16.60 16.08 11.41
N ILE A 128 -16.51 15.60 10.16
CA ILE A 128 -17.57 15.87 9.16
C ILE A 128 -18.56 14.72 8.90
N MET A 129 -18.34 13.48 9.36
CA MET A 129 -19.13 12.35 8.85
C MET A 129 -19.75 11.48 9.95
N ASP A 130 -21.06 11.28 9.86
CA ASP A 130 -21.88 10.44 10.74
C ASP A 130 -21.53 8.94 10.58
N ASN A 131 -21.87 8.12 11.58
CA ASN A 131 -21.70 6.66 11.60
C ASN A 131 -22.32 5.95 10.39
N VAL A 132 -23.35 6.57 9.79
CA VAL A 132 -24.02 6.09 8.58
C VAL A 132 -23.13 6.21 7.34
N GLU A 133 -22.38 7.30 7.16
CA GLU A 133 -21.53 7.47 5.98
C GLU A 133 -20.27 6.57 6.04
N ARG A 134 -19.83 6.17 7.24
CA ARG A 134 -18.77 5.17 7.44
C ARG A 134 -19.10 3.82 6.82
N LYS A 135 -20.39 3.46 6.79
CA LYS A 135 -20.93 2.19 6.28
C LYS A 135 -21.32 2.25 4.81
N MET A 136 -20.92 3.32 4.12
CA MET A 136 -21.33 3.60 2.75
C MET A 136 -20.15 3.76 1.80
N ASN A 137 -18.91 3.54 2.24
CA ASN A 137 -17.72 3.62 1.38
C ASN A 137 -17.85 2.72 0.14
N PHE A 138 -18.35 1.49 0.30
CA PHE A 138 -18.59 0.62 -0.83
C PHE A 138 -19.67 1.18 -1.80
N LYS A 139 -20.74 1.76 -1.25
CA LYS A 139 -21.79 2.44 -2.03
C LYS A 139 -21.26 3.68 -2.76
N TYR A 140 -20.46 4.51 -2.09
CA TYR A 140 -19.84 5.70 -2.68
C TYR A 140 -18.82 5.32 -3.76
N LEU A 141 -18.04 4.25 -3.55
CA LEU A 141 -17.16 3.71 -4.58
C LEU A 141 -17.94 3.26 -5.81
N ARG A 142 -19.05 2.55 -5.61
CA ARG A 142 -19.95 2.13 -6.71
C ARG A 142 -20.45 3.32 -7.52
N LYS A 143 -20.94 4.37 -6.85
CA LYS A 143 -21.36 5.62 -7.51
C LYS A 143 -20.22 6.33 -8.24
N ALA A 144 -19.02 6.33 -7.66
CA ALA A 144 -17.85 6.93 -8.31
C ALA A 144 -17.47 6.16 -9.59
N VAL A 145 -17.50 4.83 -9.57
CA VAL A 145 -17.26 4.01 -10.77
C VAL A 145 -18.35 4.22 -11.81
N GLU A 146 -19.62 4.23 -11.40
CA GLU A 146 -20.76 4.51 -12.27
C GLU A 146 -20.62 5.86 -13.00
N SER A 147 -20.13 6.89 -12.32
CA SER A 147 -19.92 8.23 -12.92
C SER A 147 -18.83 8.29 -14.00
N ILE A 148 -17.95 7.29 -14.08
CA ILE A 148 -16.85 7.23 -15.06
C ILE A 148 -17.00 6.09 -16.07
N ASP A 149 -17.97 5.19 -15.89
CA ASP A 149 -18.14 4.01 -16.72
C ASP A 149 -18.98 4.32 -17.95
N VAL A 150 -18.32 4.59 -19.07
CA VAL A 150 -18.98 4.97 -20.32
C VAL A 150 -19.54 3.76 -21.08
N ASN A 151 -18.91 2.59 -20.96
CA ASN A 151 -19.23 1.40 -21.77
C ASN A 151 -19.85 0.25 -20.95
N GLY A 152 -20.12 0.47 -19.66
CA GLY A 152 -20.70 -0.53 -18.75
C GLY A 152 -19.75 -1.67 -18.40
N VAL A 153 -18.45 -1.56 -18.70
CA VAL A 153 -17.46 -2.61 -18.42
C VAL A 153 -16.97 -2.54 -16.99
N LEU A 154 -16.79 -1.33 -16.44
CA LEU A 154 -16.25 -1.17 -15.08
C LEU A 154 -17.28 -1.58 -14.02
N MET A 155 -18.56 -1.33 -14.26
CA MET A 155 -19.64 -1.70 -13.34
C MET A 155 -19.80 -3.21 -13.18
N LYS A 156 -19.52 -4.00 -14.23
CA LYS A 156 -19.52 -5.47 -14.17
C LYS A 156 -18.48 -6.03 -13.18
N LEU A 157 -17.47 -5.25 -12.80
CA LEU A 157 -16.49 -5.65 -11.80
C LEU A 157 -17.10 -5.82 -10.40
N PHE A 158 -18.22 -5.14 -10.10
CA PHE A 158 -18.90 -5.29 -8.81
C PHE A 158 -19.59 -6.65 -8.65
N ASP A 159 -19.99 -7.27 -9.76
CA ASP A 159 -20.72 -8.54 -9.77
C ASP A 159 -19.79 -9.76 -9.79
N ARG A 160 -18.49 -9.54 -10.04
CA ARG A 160 -17.47 -10.60 -9.97
C ARG A 160 -17.31 -11.16 -8.57
N ASN A 161 -16.98 -12.46 -8.49
CA ASN A 161 -16.71 -13.11 -7.21
C ASN A 161 -15.41 -12.55 -6.63
N PRO A 162 -15.36 -12.12 -5.35
CA PRO A 162 -14.13 -11.65 -4.70
C PRO A 162 -12.92 -12.57 -4.82
N THR A 163 -13.11 -13.86 -5.10
CA THR A 163 -12.04 -14.84 -5.32
C THR A 163 -11.45 -14.82 -6.73
N ASP A 164 -12.06 -14.11 -7.68
CA ASP A 164 -11.64 -14.03 -9.08
C ASP A 164 -10.46 -13.05 -9.25
N LEU A 165 -9.40 -13.30 -8.50
CA LEU A 165 -8.16 -12.54 -8.54
C LEU A 165 -7.51 -12.70 -9.92
N ASP A 166 -6.89 -11.63 -10.42
CA ASP A 166 -6.07 -11.78 -11.63
C ASP A 166 -4.83 -12.66 -11.36
N GLU A 167 -4.22 -13.15 -12.44
CA GLU A 167 -3.08 -14.07 -12.39
C GLU A 167 -1.91 -13.52 -11.56
N THR A 168 -1.66 -12.21 -11.62
CA THR A 168 -0.57 -11.58 -10.86
C THR A 168 -0.85 -11.63 -9.37
N GLU A 169 -2.08 -11.33 -8.93
CA GLU A 169 -2.43 -11.39 -7.51
C GLU A 169 -2.50 -12.83 -7.00
N LEU A 170 -3.01 -13.74 -7.83
CA LEU A 170 -3.08 -15.15 -7.49
C LEU A 170 -1.67 -15.74 -7.30
N ALA A 171 -0.76 -15.46 -8.22
CA ALA A 171 0.64 -15.91 -8.14
C ALA A 171 1.36 -15.30 -6.93
N ARG A 172 1.17 -14.00 -6.67
CA ARG A 172 1.71 -13.32 -5.48
C ARG A 172 1.20 -13.94 -4.19
N SER A 173 -0.11 -14.18 -4.10
CA SER A 173 -0.75 -14.82 -2.95
C SER A 173 -0.25 -16.25 -2.74
N ALA A 174 -0.09 -17.03 -3.81
CA ALA A 174 0.45 -18.39 -3.74
C ALA A 174 1.89 -18.42 -3.19
N ARG A 175 2.77 -17.53 -3.69
CA ARG A 175 4.14 -17.38 -3.17
C ARG A 175 4.15 -17.01 -1.69
N GLN A 176 3.31 -16.06 -1.28
CA GLN A 176 3.19 -15.67 0.12
C GLN A 176 2.74 -16.84 1.01
N VAL A 177 1.75 -17.62 0.58
CA VAL A 177 1.29 -18.81 1.32
C VAL A 177 2.41 -19.85 1.45
N GLN A 178 3.14 -20.14 0.36
CA GLN A 178 4.26 -21.07 0.39
C GLN A 178 5.38 -20.60 1.33
N ARG A 179 5.73 -19.31 1.30
CA ARG A 179 6.71 -18.71 2.21
C ARG A 179 6.28 -18.81 3.66
N VAL A 180 5.02 -18.45 3.96
CA VAL A 180 4.49 -18.45 5.33
C VAL A 180 4.47 -19.86 5.94
N ARG A 181 4.17 -20.89 5.16
CA ARG A 181 4.19 -22.30 5.61
C ARG A 181 5.58 -22.77 6.08
N LYS A 182 6.65 -22.15 5.57
CA LYS A 182 8.03 -22.49 5.91
C LYS A 182 8.56 -21.70 7.12
N LEU A 183 7.80 -20.73 7.66
CA LEU A 183 8.28 -19.89 8.76
C LEU A 183 8.37 -20.66 10.08
N PRO A 184 9.50 -20.60 10.80
CA PRO A 184 9.60 -21.12 12.16
C PRO A 184 8.61 -20.43 13.10
N LYS A 185 8.13 -21.12 14.13
CA LYS A 185 7.11 -20.63 15.08
C LYS A 185 7.38 -19.22 15.61
N ARG A 186 8.62 -18.92 15.99
CA ARG A 186 9.03 -17.58 16.49
C ARG A 186 8.87 -16.50 15.41
N VAL A 187 9.33 -16.77 14.20
CA VAL A 187 9.26 -15.85 13.05
C VAL A 187 7.81 -15.68 12.59
N TYR A 188 7.02 -16.76 12.57
CA TYR A 188 5.60 -16.73 12.24
C TYR A 188 4.80 -15.84 13.21
N SER A 189 5.09 -15.91 14.52
CA SER A 189 4.46 -15.01 15.50
C SER A 189 4.76 -13.53 15.20
N ASN A 190 6.01 -13.21 14.84
CA ASN A 190 6.40 -11.87 14.43
C ASN A 190 5.72 -11.45 13.10
N PHE A 191 5.60 -12.37 12.15
CA PHE A 191 4.91 -12.15 10.88
C PHE A 191 3.44 -11.78 11.11
N CYS A 192 2.73 -12.52 11.96
CA CYS A 192 1.34 -12.22 12.32
C CYS A 192 1.16 -10.82 12.94
N ARG A 193 2.11 -10.38 13.79
CA ARG A 193 2.12 -9.01 14.32
C ARG A 193 2.42 -7.99 13.23
N SER A 194 3.37 -8.28 12.35
CA SER A 194 3.78 -7.42 11.23
C SER A 194 2.63 -7.15 10.25
N ARG A 195 1.75 -8.13 10.02
CA ARG A 195 0.57 -7.97 9.14
C ARG A 195 -0.42 -6.89 9.57
N GLN A 196 -0.38 -6.49 10.84
CA GLN A 196 -1.26 -5.45 11.39
C GLN A 196 -0.71 -4.03 11.19
N TRP A 197 0.55 -3.92 10.75
CA TRP A 197 1.16 -2.64 10.42
C TRP A 197 0.74 -2.13 9.06
N SER A 198 0.57 -0.82 8.98
CA SER A 198 0.41 -0.09 7.73
C SER A 198 0.82 1.36 7.94
N PHE A 199 0.83 2.15 6.87
CA PHE A 199 0.97 3.60 7.00
C PHE A 199 -0.07 4.22 7.95
N PHE A 200 -1.24 3.61 8.10
CA PHE A 200 -2.37 4.11 8.89
C PHE A 200 -2.50 3.46 10.26
N SER A 201 -1.74 2.40 10.54
CA SER A 201 -1.94 1.60 11.74
C SER A 201 -0.63 1.07 12.30
N LYS A 202 -0.50 1.17 13.62
CA LYS A 202 0.52 0.49 14.41
C LYS A 202 -0.20 -0.42 15.42
N PRO A 203 0.21 -1.68 15.62
CA PRO A 203 -0.44 -2.56 16.57
C PRO A 203 -0.45 -1.93 17.96
N ARG A 204 -1.59 -2.00 18.66
CA ARG A 204 -1.77 -1.51 20.04
C ARG A 204 -1.54 -0.01 20.24
N LYS A 205 -1.41 0.78 19.16
CA LYS A 205 -1.42 2.25 19.22
C LYS A 205 -2.49 2.79 18.29
N LYS A 206 -3.47 3.44 18.89
CA LYS A 206 -4.44 4.27 18.19
C LYS A 206 -3.78 5.65 18.02
N ASN A 207 -4.08 6.36 16.93
CA ASN A 207 -4.09 7.85 16.82
C ASN A 207 -3.25 8.44 15.68
N GLY A 208 -3.87 9.39 14.97
CA GLY A 208 -3.22 10.40 14.15
C GLY A 208 -2.53 9.96 12.85
N PHE A 209 -2.27 8.66 12.65
CA PHE A 209 -1.50 8.17 11.50
C PHE A 209 -2.12 8.49 10.14
N GLN A 210 -3.46 8.50 10.05
CA GLN A 210 -4.16 8.90 8.81
C GLN A 210 -3.88 10.35 8.45
N LYS A 211 -4.09 11.27 9.41
CA LYS A 211 -3.79 12.68 9.23
C LYS A 211 -2.29 12.89 8.95
N MET A 212 -1.42 12.20 9.67
CA MET A 212 0.02 12.25 9.45
C MET A 212 0.38 11.81 8.03
N PHE A 213 -0.26 10.75 7.53
CA PHE A 213 -0.03 10.25 6.17
C PHE A 213 -0.52 11.24 5.11
N LEU A 214 -1.71 11.80 5.30
CA LEU A 214 -2.26 12.85 4.46
C LEU A 214 -1.32 14.07 4.41
N ASP A 215 -0.82 14.51 5.58
CA ASP A 215 0.19 15.58 5.68
C ASP A 215 1.49 15.19 4.96
N TRP A 216 1.94 13.92 5.08
CA TRP A 216 3.16 13.39 4.45
C TRP A 216 3.09 13.41 2.91
N ILE A 217 1.94 13.06 2.32
CA ILE A 217 1.72 13.12 0.86
C ILE A 217 1.25 14.50 0.37
N ALA A 218 1.39 15.53 1.21
CA ALA A 218 1.01 16.93 0.94
C ALA A 218 -0.48 17.11 0.58
N MET A 219 -1.37 16.39 1.26
CA MET A 219 -2.81 16.45 1.05
C MET A 219 -3.57 16.72 2.34
N PRO A 220 -3.99 17.96 2.62
CA PRO A 220 -4.53 18.33 3.91
C PRO A 220 -5.99 17.87 4.14
N ARG A 221 -6.77 17.60 3.07
CA ARG A 221 -8.19 17.24 3.17
C ARG A 221 -8.61 16.19 2.14
N ALA A 222 -9.09 15.06 2.64
CA ALA A 222 -9.58 13.94 1.85
C ALA A 222 -10.85 13.38 2.49
N THR A 223 -11.79 12.88 1.68
CA THR A 223 -12.93 12.11 2.22
C THR A 223 -12.43 10.79 2.81
N ARG A 224 -13.29 10.10 3.56
CA ARG A 224 -12.94 8.78 4.10
C ARG A 224 -12.66 7.76 3.00
N LEU A 225 -13.50 7.70 1.97
CA LEU A 225 -13.28 6.83 0.81
C LEU A 225 -11.96 7.18 0.10
N THR A 226 -11.69 8.47 -0.14
CA THR A 226 -10.42 8.95 -0.72
C THR A 226 -9.23 8.45 0.10
N THR A 227 -9.31 8.58 1.42
CA THR A 227 -8.27 8.13 2.36
C THR A 227 -8.05 6.61 2.29
N ASP A 228 -9.12 5.83 2.20
CA ASP A 228 -9.04 4.37 2.07
C ASP A 228 -8.49 3.93 0.70
N ILE A 229 -8.80 4.65 -0.38
CA ILE A 229 -8.21 4.42 -1.72
C ILE A 229 -6.71 4.69 -1.69
N LEU A 230 -6.27 5.81 -1.08
CA LEU A 230 -4.85 6.14 -0.98
C LEU A 230 -4.08 5.11 -0.16
N HIS A 231 -4.71 4.60 0.91
CA HIS A 231 -4.14 3.51 1.69
C HIS A 231 -3.97 2.24 0.86
N PHE A 232 -4.98 1.89 0.07
CA PHE A 232 -4.89 0.78 -0.88
C PHE A 232 -3.73 0.97 -1.85
N CYS A 233 -3.61 2.15 -2.49
CA CYS A 233 -2.52 2.46 -3.42
C CYS A 233 -1.15 2.29 -2.77
N ALA A 234 -0.95 2.80 -1.56
CA ALA A 234 0.33 2.69 -0.85
C ALA A 234 0.69 1.24 -0.51
N LYS A 235 -0.31 0.45 -0.07
CA LYS A 235 -0.11 -0.98 0.20
C LYS A 235 0.22 -1.76 -1.07
N GLU A 236 -0.49 -1.47 -2.15
CA GLU A 236 -0.34 -2.17 -3.42
C GLU A 236 1.02 -1.87 -4.06
N LEU A 237 1.50 -0.61 -3.99
CA LEU A 237 2.83 -0.22 -4.41
C LEU A 237 3.93 -0.99 -3.66
N VAL A 238 3.83 -1.09 -2.34
CA VAL A 238 4.81 -1.86 -1.54
C VAL A 238 4.77 -3.34 -1.92
N ALA A 239 3.58 -3.92 -2.02
CA ALA A 239 3.40 -5.32 -2.39
C ALA A 239 3.98 -5.63 -3.78
N MET A 240 3.71 -4.78 -4.76
CA MET A 240 4.23 -4.89 -6.13
C MET A 240 5.76 -4.82 -6.18
N ILE A 241 6.37 -3.82 -5.53
CA ILE A 241 7.82 -3.62 -5.58
C ILE A 241 8.56 -4.74 -4.83
N VAL A 242 8.09 -5.12 -3.64
CA VAL A 242 8.73 -6.16 -2.83
C VAL A 242 8.59 -7.54 -3.47
N ASP A 243 7.42 -7.89 -3.99
CA ASP A 243 7.22 -9.16 -4.70
C ASP A 243 8.10 -9.24 -5.97
N SER A 244 8.18 -8.15 -6.73
CA SER A 244 9.08 -8.07 -7.90
C SER A 244 10.55 -8.24 -7.50
N ALA A 245 10.99 -7.61 -6.41
CA ALA A 245 12.35 -7.75 -5.90
C ALA A 245 12.65 -9.17 -5.41
N ALA A 246 11.67 -9.82 -4.76
CA ALA A 246 11.78 -11.22 -4.35
C ALA A 246 11.91 -12.16 -5.56
N LEU A 247 11.10 -11.96 -6.61
CA LEU A 247 11.20 -12.71 -7.85
C LEU A 247 12.54 -12.52 -8.55
N ILE A 248 13.10 -11.30 -8.54
CA ILE A 248 14.44 -11.06 -9.09
C ILE A 248 15.48 -11.87 -8.34
N LYS A 249 15.47 -11.83 -7.01
CA LYS A 249 16.39 -12.62 -6.18
C LYS A 249 16.24 -14.12 -6.41
N GLU A 250 15.01 -14.62 -6.54
CA GLU A 250 14.75 -16.04 -6.80
C GLU A 250 15.30 -16.50 -8.16
N ASN A 251 15.32 -15.60 -9.15
CA ASN A 251 15.88 -15.84 -10.47
C ASN A 251 17.38 -15.50 -10.57
N GLU A 252 18.03 -15.00 -9.51
CA GLU A 252 19.48 -14.82 -9.50
C GLU A 252 20.17 -16.19 -9.41
N PRO A 253 21.14 -16.49 -10.31
CA PRO A 253 22.01 -17.65 -10.14
C PRO A 253 22.57 -17.74 -8.72
N ARG A 254 22.43 -18.91 -8.08
CA ARG A 254 22.93 -19.13 -6.71
C ARG A 254 24.43 -18.84 -6.52
N ALA A 255 25.20 -18.87 -7.61
CA ALA A 255 26.60 -18.48 -7.63
C ALA A 255 26.84 -16.99 -7.29
N TRP A 256 25.87 -16.10 -7.55
CA TRP A 256 25.92 -14.68 -7.16
C TRP A 256 25.41 -14.41 -5.74
N THR A 257 24.62 -15.33 -5.16
CA THR A 257 24.13 -15.25 -3.77
C THR A 257 25.00 -16.02 -2.78
N ALA A 258 25.99 -16.79 -3.26
CA ALA A 258 27.04 -17.37 -2.43
C ALA A 258 27.83 -16.23 -1.77
N LEU A 259 27.45 -15.90 -0.53
CA LEU A 259 28.14 -14.94 0.33
C LEU A 259 29.61 -15.35 0.38
N LYS A 260 30.47 -14.56 -0.26
CA LYS A 260 31.90 -14.60 0.04
C LYS A 260 32.07 -14.19 1.50
N ASN A 261 32.81 -14.98 2.27
CA ASN A 261 33.33 -14.57 3.56
C ASN A 261 34.16 -13.28 3.41
N ARG A 262 34.45 -12.59 4.52
CA ARG A 262 35.30 -11.37 4.52
C ARG A 262 36.70 -11.60 3.93
N ASP A 263 37.13 -12.85 3.85
CA ASP A 263 38.39 -13.32 3.28
C ASP A 263 38.28 -13.78 1.81
N GLY A 264 37.09 -13.70 1.19
CA GLY A 264 36.85 -14.08 -0.19
C GLY A 264 36.49 -15.55 -0.44
N THR A 265 36.40 -16.39 0.61
CA THR A 265 36.03 -17.81 0.48
C THR A 265 34.52 -18.05 0.40
N PHE A 266 34.08 -19.13 -0.25
CA PHE A 266 32.66 -19.49 -0.35
C PHE A 266 32.19 -20.27 0.88
N ARG A 267 31.03 -19.93 1.45
CA ARG A 267 30.42 -20.67 2.57
C ARG A 267 30.00 -22.08 2.13
N THR A 268 30.30 -23.10 2.93
CA THR A 268 29.91 -24.48 2.66
C THR A 268 28.47 -24.75 3.14
N ALA A 269 27.78 -25.69 2.49
CA ALA A 269 26.37 -26.05 2.74
C ALA A 269 26.03 -26.43 4.20
N GLN A 270 27.05 -26.68 5.02
CA GLN A 270 26.94 -27.16 6.40
C GLN A 270 26.84 -26.02 7.43
N GLU A 271 27.34 -24.81 7.11
CA GLU A 271 27.24 -23.61 7.98
C GLU A 271 25.88 -22.90 7.86
N ILE A 272 25.06 -23.36 6.93
CA ILE A 272 23.94 -22.64 6.32
C ILE A 272 22.62 -22.93 7.06
N GLY A 273 22.44 -24.14 7.62
CA GLY A 273 21.13 -24.68 8.03
C GLY A 273 20.38 -24.04 9.21
N THR A 274 20.92 -23.02 9.89
CA THR A 274 20.19 -22.29 10.97
C THR A 274 20.26 -20.77 10.89
N LYS A 275 21.22 -20.20 10.13
CA LYS A 275 21.36 -18.75 9.87
C LYS A 275 20.64 -18.27 8.61
N GLU A 276 20.20 -19.18 7.74
CA GLU A 276 19.61 -18.87 6.42
C GLU A 276 18.45 -17.88 6.44
N MET A 277 17.51 -17.96 7.40
CA MET A 277 16.33 -17.07 7.39
C MET A 277 16.56 -15.67 7.98
N GLU A 278 17.63 -15.47 8.76
CA GLU A 278 18.02 -14.12 9.20
C GLU A 278 18.86 -13.40 8.11
N ASP A 279 19.59 -14.16 7.28
CA ASP A 279 20.43 -13.64 6.19
C ASP A 279 19.68 -13.58 4.82
N ASP A 280 18.47 -14.13 4.70
CA ASP A 280 17.66 -14.13 3.46
C ASP A 280 16.97 -12.78 3.19
N VAL A 281 17.71 -11.68 3.30
CA VAL A 281 17.21 -10.32 3.07
C VAL A 281 17.38 -9.90 1.60
N LEU A 282 16.50 -9.02 1.13
CA LEU A 282 16.63 -8.38 -0.17
C LEU A 282 17.66 -7.24 -0.08
N GLN A 283 18.55 -7.22 -1.06
CA GLN A 283 19.54 -6.17 -1.23
C GLN A 283 19.01 -5.05 -2.12
N LEU A 284 19.63 -3.87 -2.01
CA LEU A 284 19.22 -2.68 -2.76
C LEU A 284 19.19 -2.91 -4.28
N ARG A 285 20.07 -3.79 -4.81
CA ARG A 285 20.07 -4.15 -6.23
C ARG A 285 18.76 -4.82 -6.69
N HIS A 286 18.13 -5.64 -5.84
CA HIS A 286 16.88 -6.32 -6.20
C HIS A 286 15.75 -5.30 -6.32
N TYR A 287 15.69 -4.33 -5.40
CA TYR A 287 14.72 -3.22 -5.45
C TYR A 287 14.93 -2.30 -6.64
N ARG A 288 16.18 -1.94 -6.93
CA ARG A 288 16.52 -1.11 -8.12
C ARG A 288 16.13 -1.82 -9.41
N GLU A 289 16.42 -3.10 -9.51
CA GLU A 289 16.07 -3.89 -10.68
C GLU A 289 14.55 -4.10 -10.81
N ALA A 290 13.85 -4.31 -9.68
CA ALA A 290 12.38 -4.39 -9.66
C ALA A 290 11.75 -3.13 -10.25
N ILE A 291 12.21 -1.97 -9.77
CA ILE A 291 11.74 -0.67 -10.25
C ILE A 291 12.13 -0.43 -11.72
N ARG A 292 13.31 -0.86 -12.15
CA ARG A 292 13.75 -0.75 -13.55
C ARG A 292 12.87 -1.57 -14.50
N ARG A 293 12.40 -2.74 -14.06
CA ARG A 293 11.56 -3.65 -14.84
C ARG A 293 10.08 -3.26 -14.89
N VAL A 294 9.63 -2.30 -14.07
CA VAL A 294 8.23 -1.83 -14.11
C VAL A 294 7.88 -1.36 -15.52
N PRO A 295 6.96 -2.05 -16.22
CA PRO A 295 6.56 -1.67 -17.56
C PRO A 295 6.02 -0.24 -17.59
N GLY A 296 6.31 0.50 -18.65
CA GLY A 296 5.69 1.80 -18.86
C GLY A 296 6.15 2.95 -17.95
N ARG A 297 7.11 2.74 -17.02
CA ARG A 297 7.66 3.81 -16.18
C ARG A 297 8.21 5.00 -16.99
N ASN A 298 8.80 4.72 -18.16
CA ASN A 298 9.35 5.72 -19.07
C ASN A 298 8.38 6.12 -20.20
N LYS A 299 7.14 5.63 -20.22
CA LYS A 299 6.18 5.93 -21.30
C LYS A 299 5.46 7.27 -21.01
N PRO A 300 5.45 8.24 -21.94
CA PRO A 300 4.89 9.57 -21.70
C PRO A 300 3.36 9.60 -21.49
N HIS A 301 2.63 8.57 -21.95
CA HIS A 301 1.16 8.50 -21.85
C HIS A 301 0.64 7.99 -20.50
N PHE A 302 1.50 7.36 -19.70
CA PHE A 302 1.25 7.09 -18.28
C PHE A 302 2.04 8.15 -17.54
N LYS A 303 1.40 9.15 -16.94
CA LYS A 303 2.07 10.22 -16.22
C LYS A 303 2.75 9.69 -14.94
N GLY A 304 3.81 8.91 -15.10
CA GLY A 304 4.87 8.68 -14.14
C GLY A 304 4.58 7.81 -12.92
N CYS A 305 3.35 7.30 -12.73
CA CYS A 305 3.02 6.43 -11.58
C CYS A 305 3.10 4.94 -11.92
N MET A 306 3.95 4.21 -11.21
CA MET A 306 4.21 2.78 -11.38
C MET A 306 2.98 1.93 -11.16
N LEU A 307 2.11 2.29 -10.21
CA LEU A 307 0.91 1.53 -9.87
C LEU A 307 -0.02 1.33 -11.07
N PHE A 308 -0.18 2.36 -11.90
CA PHE A 308 -1.08 2.34 -13.05
C PHE A 308 -0.42 1.89 -14.36
N ALA A 309 0.90 1.65 -14.34
CA ALA A 309 1.69 1.19 -15.48
C ALA A 309 2.01 -0.31 -15.42
N TYR A 310 1.81 -0.93 -14.26
CA TYR A 310 2.21 -2.32 -13.98
C TYR A 310 1.26 -3.39 -14.53
N PHE A 311 0.00 -3.03 -14.78
CA PHE A 311 -1.06 -3.94 -15.23
C PHE A 311 -1.44 -3.69 -16.69
#